data_AF-A0A956BJ38-F1
#
_entry.id   AF-A0A956BJ38-F1
#
_cell.length_a   1.000
_cell.length_b   1.000
_cell.length_c   1.000
_cell.angle_alpha   90.00
_cell.angle_beta   90.00
_cell.angle_gamma   90.00
#
_symmetry.space_group_name_H-M   'P 1'
#
loop_
_entity.id
_entity.type
_entity.pdbx_description
1 polymer ?
#
loop_
_entity_poly.entity_id
_entity_poly.type
_entity_poly.pdbx_seq_one_letter_code
_entity_poly.pdbx_strand_id
1 'polypeptide(L)'
;FDAFLRFKEHLERGVTSKADLASLDLEALSQIKESERSDAEDLLKQRVKASVEDPRVIDALVQIGTESAWTVIDEAANNAPPITRLRALRRLSAAGRRQDILGDVASIARNHDASMAAEEYLSALLDLASDEADDVMVDLLDKTTNRSVRTMVVTALFRRFDLDKYEEVATGPVWHLRMGLTAPFPSVRSQALDELRELIDKRRAGKTDKELGL
;
A
#
# COMPACT_ATOMS: atom_id res chain seq x y z
N PHE A 1 23.56 -4.16 -24.96
CA PHE A 1 22.14 -4.47 -25.21
C PHE A 1 21.39 -3.15 -25.20
N ASP A 2 20.46 -2.93 -26.12
CA ASP A 2 19.72 -1.67 -26.21
C ASP A 2 18.79 -1.52 -24.99
N ALA A 3 19.03 -0.49 -24.17
CA ALA A 3 18.29 -0.26 -22.92
C ALA A 3 16.80 0.01 -23.18
N PHE A 4 16.49 0.72 -24.27
CA PHE A 4 15.11 1.02 -24.64
C PHE A 4 14.35 -0.24 -25.05
N LEU A 5 14.98 -1.12 -25.84
CA LEU A 5 14.38 -2.39 -26.25
C LEU A 5 14.11 -3.29 -25.03
N ARG A 6 15.09 -3.41 -24.11
CA ARG A 6 14.96 -4.19 -22.87
C ARG A 6 13.81 -3.67 -21.99
N PHE A 7 13.69 -2.34 -21.85
CA PHE A 7 12.58 -1.72 -21.12
C PHE A 7 11.23 -2.03 -21.78
N LYS A 8 11.13 -1.86 -23.10
CA LYS A 8 9.91 -2.14 -23.87
C LYS A 8 9.47 -3.59 -23.74
N GLU A 9 10.38 -4.55 -23.87
CA GLU A 9 10.08 -5.99 -23.71
C GLU A 9 9.55 -6.30 -22.31
N HIS A 10 10.13 -5.69 -21.26
CA HIS A 10 9.64 -5.85 -19.88
C HIS A 10 8.23 -5.25 -19.69
N LEU A 11 7.95 -4.10 -20.32
CA LEU A 11 6.64 -3.46 -20.28
C LEU A 11 5.58 -4.32 -21.00
N GLU A 12 5.89 -4.81 -22.20
CA GLU A 12 4.97 -5.60 -23.03
C GLU A 12 4.67 -6.98 -22.44
N ARG A 13 5.61 -7.58 -21.70
CA ARG A 13 5.38 -8.84 -20.97
C ARG A 13 4.23 -8.73 -19.95
N GLY A 14 3.93 -7.53 -19.47
CA GLY A 14 2.87 -7.30 -18.49
C GLY A 14 3.18 -7.89 -17.11
N VAL A 15 2.13 -8.04 -16.29
CA VAL A 15 2.20 -8.66 -14.96
C VAL A 15 1.60 -10.06 -15.06
N THR A 16 2.42 -11.11 -14.95
CA THR A 16 1.94 -12.51 -14.95
C THR A 16 2.15 -13.20 -13.61
N SER A 17 2.86 -12.57 -12.68
CA SER A 17 3.13 -13.06 -11.32
C SER A 17 3.31 -11.93 -10.30
N LYS A 18 3.31 -12.28 -9.01
CA LYS A 18 3.65 -11.33 -7.92
C LYS A 18 5.07 -10.78 -8.03
N ALA A 19 6.02 -11.59 -8.51
CA ALA A 19 7.38 -11.11 -8.75
C ALA A 19 7.40 -10.01 -9.82
N ASP A 20 6.52 -10.11 -10.82
CA ASP A 20 6.47 -9.13 -11.90
C ASP A 20 5.97 -7.77 -11.45
N LEU A 21 5.11 -7.71 -10.41
CA LEU A 21 4.66 -6.46 -9.78
C LEU A 21 5.81 -5.61 -9.22
N ALA A 22 6.96 -6.23 -8.93
CA ALA A 22 8.16 -5.57 -8.45
C ALA A 22 9.24 -5.34 -9.53
N SER A 23 9.02 -5.80 -10.77
CA SER A 23 10.11 -6.05 -11.73
C SER A 23 10.04 -5.25 -13.04
N LEU A 24 9.45 -4.06 -13.07
CA LEU A 24 9.69 -3.20 -14.23
C LEU A 24 11.14 -2.73 -14.19
N ASP A 25 11.82 -2.78 -15.33
CA ASP A 25 13.26 -2.54 -15.42
C ASP A 25 13.56 -1.02 -15.38
N LEU A 26 13.40 -0.45 -14.19
CA LEU A 26 13.66 0.95 -13.90
C LEU A 26 15.15 1.29 -14.12
N GLU A 27 16.04 0.31 -13.97
CA GLU A 27 17.46 0.49 -14.29
C GLU A 27 17.66 0.72 -15.79
N ALA A 28 17.06 -0.11 -16.65
CA ALA A 28 17.09 0.10 -18.09
C ALA A 28 16.47 1.45 -18.48
N LEU A 29 15.35 1.84 -17.84
CA LEU A 29 14.74 3.15 -18.03
C LEU A 29 15.68 4.32 -17.65
N SER A 30 16.54 4.16 -16.65
CA SER A 30 17.52 5.19 -16.29
C SER A 30 18.65 5.36 -17.31
N GLN A 31 18.85 4.36 -18.16
CA GLN A 31 19.96 4.26 -19.10
C GLN A 31 19.55 4.57 -20.56
N ILE A 32 18.26 4.84 -20.83
CA ILE A 32 17.81 5.22 -22.18
C ILE A 32 18.38 6.58 -22.58
N LYS A 33 18.56 6.78 -23.88
CA LYS A 33 19.04 8.08 -24.40
C LYS A 33 17.95 9.13 -24.23
N GLU A 34 18.34 10.41 -24.11
CA GLU A 34 17.38 11.51 -24.04
C GLU A 34 16.45 11.55 -25.26
N SER A 35 16.97 11.16 -26.44
CA SER A 35 16.18 11.03 -27.67
C SER A 35 15.09 9.94 -27.61
N GLU A 36 15.25 8.94 -26.75
CA GLU A 36 14.31 7.81 -26.59
C GLU A 36 13.31 8.04 -25.44
N ARG A 37 13.52 9.09 -24.65
CA ARG A 37 12.72 9.38 -23.44
C ARG A 37 11.28 9.74 -23.76
N SER A 38 11.06 10.50 -24.84
CA SER A 38 9.71 10.84 -25.32
C SER A 38 8.94 9.59 -25.73
N ASP A 39 9.59 8.66 -26.46
CA ASP A 39 8.95 7.43 -26.91
C ASP A 39 8.61 6.51 -25.72
N ALA A 40 9.51 6.42 -24.73
CA ALA A 40 9.26 5.69 -23.50
C ALA A 40 8.08 6.29 -22.71
N GLU A 41 8.01 7.61 -22.62
CA GLU A 41 6.90 8.31 -21.97
C GLU A 41 5.56 8.03 -22.66
N ASP A 42 5.53 8.10 -23.99
CA ASP A 42 4.31 7.86 -24.77
C ASP A 42 3.82 6.41 -24.63
N LEU A 43 4.73 5.43 -24.60
CA LEU A 43 4.40 4.03 -24.33
C LEU A 43 3.75 3.85 -22.95
N LEU A 44 4.34 4.47 -21.91
CA LEU A 44 3.80 4.41 -20.55
C LEU A 44 2.42 5.08 -20.45
N LYS A 45 2.24 6.23 -21.10
CA LYS A 45 0.94 6.92 -21.16
C LYS A 45 -0.14 6.07 -21.81
N GLN A 46 0.19 5.43 -22.94
CA GLN A 46 -0.74 4.51 -23.61
C GLN A 46 -1.10 3.34 -22.70
N ARG A 47 -0.12 2.82 -21.96
CA ARG A 47 -0.34 1.71 -21.03
C ARG A 47 -1.28 2.07 -19.87
N VAL A 48 -1.13 3.27 -19.29
CA VAL A 48 -2.08 3.79 -18.28
C VAL A 48 -3.49 3.91 -18.87
N LYS A 49 -3.62 4.48 -20.07
CA LYS A 49 -4.92 4.69 -20.74
C LYS A 49 -5.63 3.40 -21.11
N ALA A 50 -4.89 2.31 -21.35
CA ALA A 50 -5.46 1.00 -21.63
C ALA A 50 -6.25 0.41 -20.45
N SER A 51 -6.24 1.04 -19.27
CA SER A 51 -7.01 0.62 -18.08
C SER A 51 -6.72 -0.82 -17.65
N VAL A 52 -5.50 -1.30 -17.93
CA VAL A 52 -5.01 -2.59 -17.45
C VAL A 52 -4.28 -2.35 -16.13
N GLU A 53 -4.56 -3.20 -15.14
CA GLU A 53 -3.91 -3.16 -13.84
C GLU A 53 -2.40 -3.42 -14.00
N ASP A 54 -1.59 -2.36 -13.85
CA ASP A 54 -0.14 -2.42 -13.96
C ASP A 54 0.48 -1.27 -13.13
N PRO A 55 0.58 -1.41 -11.79
CA PRO A 55 1.05 -0.33 -10.93
C PRO A 55 2.49 0.12 -11.24
N ARG A 56 3.27 -0.70 -11.95
CA ARG A 56 4.67 -0.43 -12.25
C ARG A 56 4.85 0.73 -13.23
N VAL A 57 3.86 0.96 -14.09
CA VAL A 57 3.92 2.08 -15.05
C VAL A 57 3.95 3.43 -14.34
N ILE A 58 3.34 3.50 -13.14
CA ILE A 58 3.39 4.70 -12.30
C ILE A 58 4.83 4.96 -11.84
N ASP A 59 5.54 3.94 -11.37
CA ASP A 59 6.92 4.09 -10.91
C ASP A 59 7.85 4.51 -12.06
N ALA A 60 7.64 3.97 -13.26
CA ALA A 60 8.37 4.40 -14.46
C ALA A 60 8.04 5.85 -14.88
N LEU A 61 6.77 6.26 -14.80
CA LEU A 61 6.37 7.65 -15.07
C LEU A 61 6.99 8.63 -14.06
N VAL A 62 7.06 8.25 -12.78
CA VAL A 62 7.76 9.02 -11.74
C VAL A 62 9.24 9.19 -12.09
N GLN A 63 9.88 8.14 -12.58
CA GLN A 63 11.28 8.17 -12.99
C GLN A 63 11.53 9.03 -14.24
N ILE A 64 10.59 9.06 -15.18
CA ILE A 64 10.64 10.02 -16.30
C ILE A 64 10.55 11.45 -15.77
N GLY A 65 9.62 11.71 -14.84
CA GLY A 65 9.58 12.93 -14.03
C GLY A 65 9.21 14.21 -14.78
N THR A 66 8.76 14.12 -16.04
CA THR A 66 8.26 15.26 -16.80
C THR A 66 6.91 15.73 -16.27
N GLU A 67 6.54 17.00 -16.47
CA GLU A 67 5.21 17.49 -16.07
C GLU A 67 4.09 16.73 -16.76
N SER A 68 4.28 16.32 -18.03
CA SER A 68 3.30 15.50 -18.71
C SER A 68 3.16 14.10 -18.11
N ALA A 69 4.23 13.50 -17.58
CA ALA A 69 4.15 12.24 -16.83
C ALA A 69 3.36 12.43 -15.52
N TRP A 70 3.58 13.54 -14.80
CA TRP A 70 2.84 13.85 -13.59
C TRP A 70 1.34 14.07 -13.82
N THR A 71 0.96 14.73 -14.92
CA THR A 71 -0.46 14.84 -15.31
C THR A 71 -1.11 13.47 -15.50
N VAL A 72 -0.41 12.54 -16.14
CA VAL A 72 -0.91 11.18 -16.39
C VAL A 72 -1.01 10.37 -15.09
N ILE A 73 -0.08 10.56 -14.16
CA ILE A 73 -0.15 9.94 -12.83
C ILE A 73 -1.38 10.47 -12.06
N ASP A 74 -1.67 11.77 -12.13
CA ASP A 74 -2.88 12.33 -11.50
C ASP A 74 -4.17 11.82 -12.15
N GLU A 75 -4.22 11.72 -13.49
CA GLU A 75 -5.33 11.06 -14.18
C GLU A 75 -5.52 9.60 -13.72
N ALA A 76 -4.42 8.86 -13.56
CA ALA A 76 -4.42 7.48 -13.08
C ALA A 76 -4.91 7.36 -11.63
N ALA A 77 -4.54 8.31 -10.75
CA ALA A 77 -4.99 8.35 -9.36
C ALA A 77 -6.51 8.50 -9.22
N ASN A 78 -7.20 8.96 -10.26
CA ASN A 78 -8.65 9.10 -10.28
C ASN A 78 -9.36 7.96 -11.03
N ASN A 79 -8.75 7.44 -12.10
CA ASN A 79 -9.47 6.60 -13.06
C ASN A 79 -8.90 5.19 -13.23
N ALA A 80 -7.64 4.94 -12.86
CA ALA A 80 -7.00 3.65 -13.09
C ALA A 80 -7.63 2.53 -12.23
N PRO A 81 -7.37 1.26 -12.55
CA PRO A 81 -7.72 0.15 -11.67
C PRO A 81 -7.08 0.27 -10.27
N PRO A 82 -7.64 -0.40 -9.23
CA PRO A 82 -7.37 -0.09 -7.83
C PRO A 82 -5.90 -0.09 -7.41
N ILE A 83 -5.10 -1.07 -7.85
CA ILE A 83 -3.69 -1.21 -7.42
C ILE A 83 -2.86 -0.09 -8.04
N THR A 84 -3.08 0.17 -9.33
CA THR A 84 -2.45 1.25 -10.11
C THR A 84 -2.86 2.61 -9.55
N ARG A 85 -4.13 2.77 -9.18
CA ARG A 85 -4.68 3.97 -8.56
C ARG A 85 -4.03 4.26 -7.21
N LEU A 86 -3.92 3.24 -6.34
CA LEU A 86 -3.23 3.36 -5.05
C LEU A 86 -1.76 3.74 -5.23
N ARG A 87 -1.07 3.09 -6.19
CA ARG A 87 0.32 3.42 -6.48
C ARG A 87 0.47 4.87 -6.97
N ALA A 88 -0.42 5.34 -7.83
CA ALA A 88 -0.46 6.74 -8.28
C ALA A 88 -0.68 7.73 -7.13
N LEU A 89 -1.69 7.48 -6.27
CA LEU A 89 -1.97 8.31 -5.09
C LEU A 89 -0.75 8.42 -4.18
N ARG A 90 -0.11 7.29 -3.85
CA ARG A 90 1.10 7.26 -3.02
C ARG A 90 2.24 8.08 -3.61
N ARG A 91 2.49 7.96 -4.92
CA ARG A 91 3.57 8.69 -5.59
C ARG A 91 3.29 10.20 -5.67
N LEU A 92 2.05 10.61 -5.91
CA LEU A 92 1.67 12.02 -5.87
C LEU A 92 1.82 12.63 -4.48
N SER A 93 1.40 11.89 -3.43
CA SER A 93 1.56 12.31 -2.04
C SER A 93 3.04 12.43 -1.65
N ALA A 94 3.85 11.41 -1.94
CA ALA A 94 5.28 11.44 -1.67
C ALA A 94 6.03 12.56 -2.40
N ALA A 95 5.58 12.95 -3.59
CA ALA A 95 6.13 14.07 -4.34
C ALA A 95 5.58 15.45 -3.90
N GLY A 96 4.67 15.50 -2.91
CA GLY A 96 4.01 16.73 -2.46
C GLY A 96 3.04 17.33 -3.49
N ARG A 97 2.66 16.57 -4.52
CA ARG A 97 1.77 17.02 -5.62
C ARG A 97 0.28 16.85 -5.33
N ARG A 98 -0.07 15.94 -4.42
CA ARG A 98 -1.44 15.75 -3.94
C ARG A 98 -1.42 15.57 -2.43
N GLN A 99 -1.96 16.54 -1.72
CA GLN A 99 -2.18 16.43 -0.28
C GLN A 99 -3.51 15.73 -0.03
N ASP A 100 -3.62 15.09 1.13
CA ASP A 100 -4.85 14.44 1.59
C ASP A 100 -5.40 13.36 0.62
N ILE A 101 -4.64 12.27 0.47
CA ILE A 101 -5.07 11.09 -0.27
C ILE A 101 -5.86 10.09 0.60
N LEU A 102 -6.08 10.40 1.89
CA LEU A 102 -6.63 9.43 2.84
C LEU A 102 -8.04 8.97 2.46
N GLY A 103 -8.90 9.90 2.06
CA GLY A 103 -10.27 9.58 1.64
C GLY A 103 -10.31 8.60 0.47
N ASP A 104 -9.45 8.82 -0.53
CA ASP A 104 -9.34 7.95 -1.70
C ASP A 104 -8.79 6.57 -1.33
N VAL A 105 -7.72 6.53 -0.55
CA VAL A 105 -7.11 5.27 -0.06
C VAL A 105 -8.12 4.47 0.78
N ALA A 106 -8.82 5.11 1.70
CA ALA A 106 -9.83 4.49 2.55
C ALA A 106 -11.01 3.95 1.73
N SER A 107 -11.46 4.72 0.72
CA SER A 107 -12.52 4.25 -0.20
C SER A 107 -12.08 3.01 -0.96
N ILE A 108 -10.84 2.97 -1.48
CA ILE A 108 -10.32 1.80 -2.19
C ILE A 108 -10.21 0.61 -1.23
N ALA A 109 -9.65 0.82 -0.03
CA ALA A 109 -9.47 -0.25 0.94
C ALA A 109 -10.79 -0.91 1.36
N ARG A 110 -11.87 -0.13 1.55
CA ARG A 110 -13.20 -0.65 1.90
C ARG A 110 -13.89 -1.41 0.77
N ASN A 111 -13.63 -1.04 -0.49
CA ASN A 111 -14.30 -1.62 -1.65
C ASN A 111 -13.53 -2.81 -2.26
N HIS A 112 -12.27 -3.04 -1.85
CA HIS A 112 -11.41 -4.05 -2.44
C HIS A 112 -10.77 -4.95 -1.37
N ASP A 113 -11.54 -5.94 -0.89
CA ASP A 113 -11.10 -6.99 0.06
C ASP A 113 -10.24 -8.10 -0.61
N ALA A 114 -9.39 -7.73 -1.57
CA ALA A 114 -8.49 -8.62 -2.28
C ALA A 114 -7.06 -8.47 -1.75
N SER A 115 -6.39 -9.59 -1.46
CA SER A 115 -5.06 -9.60 -0.83
C SER A 115 -4.00 -8.82 -1.62
N MET A 116 -4.10 -8.76 -2.96
CA MET A 116 -3.15 -8.00 -3.79
C MET A 116 -3.30 -6.49 -3.62
N ALA A 117 -4.53 -5.98 -3.51
CA ALA A 117 -4.77 -4.55 -3.27
C ALA A 117 -4.39 -4.16 -1.83
N ALA A 118 -4.46 -5.11 -0.89
CA ALA A 118 -4.13 -4.89 0.51
C ALA A 118 -2.68 -4.50 0.76
N GLU A 119 -1.74 -5.04 -0.01
CA GLU A 119 -0.33 -4.64 0.11
C GLU A 119 -0.17 -3.14 -0.21
N GLU A 120 -0.87 -2.65 -1.25
CA GLU A 120 -0.79 -1.25 -1.65
C GLU A 120 -1.50 -0.30 -0.69
N TYR A 121 -2.76 -0.58 -0.32
CA TYR A 121 -3.49 0.36 0.54
C TYR A 121 -2.91 0.38 1.96
N LEU A 122 -2.41 -0.75 2.48
CA LEU A 122 -1.76 -0.75 3.80
C LEU A 122 -0.46 0.04 3.76
N SER A 123 0.32 -0.11 2.69
CA SER A 123 1.52 0.71 2.53
C SER A 123 1.17 2.19 2.42
N ALA A 124 0.10 2.55 1.70
CA ALA A 124 -0.38 3.94 1.62
C ALA A 124 -0.81 4.49 2.98
N LEU A 125 -1.57 3.72 3.77
CA LEU A 125 -2.03 4.14 5.11
C LEU A 125 -0.86 4.29 6.08
N LEU A 126 0.12 3.39 6.03
CA LEU A 126 1.34 3.49 6.84
C LEU A 126 2.19 4.71 6.46
N ASP A 127 2.31 5.02 5.15
CA ASP A 127 3.06 6.20 4.69
C ASP A 127 2.40 7.52 5.15
N LEU A 128 1.08 7.56 5.31
CA LEU A 128 0.35 8.72 5.82
C LEU A 128 0.59 8.98 7.31
N ALA A 129 0.78 7.92 8.10
CA ALA A 129 1.15 7.97 9.52
C ALA A 129 0.27 8.89 10.41
N SER A 130 -1.02 9.03 10.09
CA SER A 130 -1.98 9.82 10.86
C SER A 130 -2.91 8.94 11.70
N ASP A 131 -3.54 9.52 12.73
CA ASP A 131 -4.50 8.81 13.57
C ASP A 131 -5.70 8.31 12.74
N GLU A 132 -6.16 9.10 11.77
CA GLU A 132 -7.26 8.71 10.89
C GLU A 132 -6.88 7.54 9.97
N ALA A 133 -5.61 7.44 9.53
CA ALA A 133 -5.14 6.30 8.75
C ALA A 133 -5.09 5.02 9.61
N ASP A 134 -4.69 5.15 10.87
CA ASP A 134 -4.71 4.06 11.84
C ASP A 134 -6.15 3.59 12.11
N ASP A 135 -7.11 4.52 12.23
CA ASP A 135 -8.54 4.22 12.41
C ASP A 135 -9.13 3.50 11.19
N VAL A 136 -8.70 3.86 9.97
CA VAL A 136 -9.06 3.12 8.75
C VAL A 136 -8.53 1.69 8.80
N MET A 137 -7.30 1.46 9.25
CA MET A 137 -6.77 0.10 9.41
C MET A 137 -7.56 -0.70 10.45
N VAL A 138 -7.96 -0.09 11.56
CA VAL A 138 -8.83 -0.73 12.56
C VAL A 138 -10.22 -1.07 11.99
N ASP A 139 -10.82 -0.15 11.22
CA ASP A 139 -12.11 -0.39 10.52
C ASP A 139 -12.02 -1.57 9.53
N LEU A 140 -10.87 -1.70 8.83
CA LEU A 140 -10.62 -2.82 7.92
C LEU A 140 -10.54 -4.16 8.65
N LEU A 141 -9.95 -4.22 9.86
CA LEU A 141 -9.91 -5.46 10.65
C LEU A 141 -11.30 -5.98 11.01
N ASP A 142 -12.21 -5.07 11.33
CA ASP A 142 -13.58 -5.39 11.70
C ASP A 142 -14.36 -5.95 10.51
N LYS A 143 -14.22 -5.28 9.36
CA LYS A 143 -15.04 -5.54 8.16
C LYS A 143 -14.49 -6.64 7.26
N THR A 144 -13.17 -6.88 7.25
CA THR A 144 -12.58 -7.86 6.34
C THR A 144 -12.97 -9.28 6.71
N THR A 145 -13.47 -10.02 5.73
CA THR A 145 -13.70 -11.47 5.88
C THR A 145 -12.47 -12.27 5.46
N ASN A 146 -11.60 -11.68 4.65
CA ASN A 146 -10.40 -12.28 4.11
C ASN A 146 -9.32 -12.44 5.19
N ARG A 147 -8.98 -13.70 5.51
CA ARG A 147 -7.97 -14.02 6.53
C ARG A 147 -6.58 -13.44 6.20
N SER A 148 -6.20 -13.43 4.93
CA SER A 148 -4.89 -12.93 4.51
C SER A 148 -4.82 -11.42 4.71
N VAL A 149 -5.85 -10.69 4.27
CA VAL A 149 -5.98 -9.24 4.49
C VAL A 149 -5.95 -8.93 5.98
N ARG A 150 -6.76 -9.62 6.79
CA ARG A 150 -6.76 -9.47 8.25
C ARG A 150 -5.37 -9.64 8.85
N THR A 151 -4.64 -10.69 8.47
CA THR A 151 -3.28 -10.93 8.97
C THR A 151 -2.31 -9.81 8.59
N MET A 152 -2.45 -9.27 7.38
CA MET A 152 -1.62 -8.15 6.92
C MET A 152 -1.92 -6.87 7.68
N VAL A 153 -3.21 -6.56 7.91
CA VAL A 153 -3.63 -5.37 8.66
C VAL A 153 -3.17 -5.46 10.12
N VAL A 154 -3.31 -6.63 10.77
CA VAL A 154 -2.77 -6.85 12.13
C VAL A 154 -1.27 -6.61 12.16
N THR A 155 -0.53 -7.15 11.19
CA THR A 155 0.92 -6.96 11.12
C THR A 155 1.31 -5.49 10.91
N ALA A 156 0.56 -4.76 10.07
CA ALA A 156 0.77 -3.34 9.84
C ALA A 156 0.56 -2.51 11.11
N LEU A 157 -0.57 -2.72 11.81
CA LEU A 157 -0.88 -2.03 13.07
C LEU A 157 0.13 -2.38 14.17
N PHE A 158 0.54 -3.64 14.29
CA PHE A 158 1.52 -4.03 15.31
C PHE A 158 2.87 -3.35 15.10
N ARG A 159 3.37 -3.27 13.86
CA ARG A 159 4.58 -2.51 13.55
C ARG A 159 4.41 -1.01 13.81
N ARG A 160 3.27 -0.44 13.42
CA ARG A 160 2.95 0.98 13.59
C ARG A 160 3.00 1.42 15.07
N PHE A 161 2.58 0.53 15.97
CA PHE A 161 2.55 0.78 17.42
C PHE A 161 3.67 0.08 18.21
N ASP A 162 4.73 -0.39 17.53
CA ASP A 162 5.90 -1.05 18.13
C ASP A 162 5.52 -2.22 19.07
N LEU A 163 4.52 -3.00 18.65
CA LEU A 163 4.02 -4.18 19.36
C LEU A 163 4.68 -5.47 18.90
N ASP A 164 5.25 -5.50 17.71
CA ASP A 164 5.95 -6.66 17.14
C ASP A 164 7.15 -7.09 17.99
N LYS A 165 7.83 -6.17 18.69
CA LYS A 165 8.90 -6.47 19.65
C LYS A 165 8.50 -7.41 20.79
N TYR A 166 7.20 -7.55 21.08
CA TYR A 166 6.68 -8.43 22.13
C TYR A 166 6.23 -9.81 21.62
N GLU A 167 6.25 -10.05 20.31
CA GLU A 167 5.77 -11.31 19.74
C GLU A 167 6.68 -12.50 20.05
N GLU A 168 7.94 -12.26 20.39
CA GLU A 168 8.88 -13.30 20.81
C GLU A 168 8.47 -13.95 22.15
N VAL A 169 7.68 -13.24 22.96
CA VAL A 169 7.14 -13.76 24.22
C VAL A 169 5.81 -14.46 23.92
N ALA A 170 5.88 -15.74 23.55
CA ALA A 170 4.76 -16.58 23.09
C ALA A 170 3.61 -16.82 24.13
N THR A 171 3.57 -16.06 25.21
CA THR A 171 2.55 -16.11 26.28
C THR A 171 2.22 -14.72 26.85
N GLY A 172 2.70 -13.63 26.23
CA GLY A 172 2.44 -12.26 26.70
C GLY A 172 1.08 -11.69 26.24
N PRO A 173 0.65 -10.55 26.80
CA PRO A 173 -0.61 -9.89 26.41
C PRO A 173 -0.70 -9.59 24.91
N VAL A 174 0.40 -9.15 24.29
CA VAL A 174 0.47 -8.84 22.85
C VAL A 174 0.29 -10.09 21.99
N TRP A 175 0.87 -11.22 22.40
CA TRP A 175 0.68 -12.50 21.72
C TRP A 175 -0.78 -12.95 21.76
N HIS A 176 -1.42 -12.86 22.93
CA HIS A 176 -2.83 -13.17 23.09
C HIS A 176 -3.73 -12.26 22.24
N LEU A 177 -3.43 -10.96 22.20
CA LEU A 177 -4.12 -9.99 21.35
C LEU A 177 -4.03 -10.37 19.86
N ARG A 178 -2.82 -10.68 19.36
CA ARG A 178 -2.62 -11.12 17.97
C ARG A 178 -3.40 -12.40 17.62
N MET A 179 -3.37 -13.37 18.53
CA MET A 179 -4.14 -14.61 18.36
C MET A 179 -5.64 -14.34 18.35
N GLY A 180 -6.13 -13.43 19.20
CA GLY A 180 -7.53 -13.00 19.23
C GLY A 180 -7.96 -12.33 17.92
N LEU A 181 -7.19 -11.37 17.42
CA LEU A 181 -7.47 -10.62 16.19
C LEU A 181 -7.48 -11.52 14.94
N THR A 182 -6.66 -12.56 14.93
CA THR A 182 -6.58 -13.51 13.79
C THR A 182 -7.47 -14.74 13.95
N ALA A 183 -8.18 -14.86 15.08
CA ALA A 183 -9.03 -16.01 15.39
C ALA A 183 -10.14 -16.23 14.34
N PRO A 184 -10.54 -17.49 14.08
CA PRO A 184 -11.65 -17.78 13.17
C PRO A 184 -13.01 -17.37 13.76
N PHE A 185 -13.13 -17.26 15.09
CA PHE A 185 -14.37 -16.96 15.80
C PHE A 185 -14.63 -15.44 15.88
N PRO A 186 -15.76 -14.92 15.35
CA PRO A 186 -16.07 -13.49 15.37
C PRO A 186 -16.13 -12.88 16.77
N SER A 187 -16.67 -13.59 17.76
CA SER A 187 -16.77 -13.09 19.14
C SER A 187 -15.40 -12.85 19.77
N VAL A 188 -14.46 -13.78 19.58
CA VAL A 188 -13.07 -13.64 20.04
C VAL A 188 -12.39 -12.47 19.34
N ARG A 189 -12.61 -12.31 18.02
CA ARG A 189 -12.06 -11.18 17.27
C ARG A 189 -12.61 -9.84 17.75
N SER A 190 -13.92 -9.75 18.00
CA SER A 190 -14.55 -8.51 18.46
C SER A 190 -13.95 -8.05 19.78
N GLN A 191 -13.80 -8.98 20.75
CA GLN A 191 -13.18 -8.65 22.03
C GLN A 191 -11.73 -8.18 21.84
N ALA A 192 -10.94 -8.90 21.05
CA ALA A 192 -9.55 -8.52 20.76
C ALA A 192 -9.45 -7.18 20.01
N LEU A 193 -10.44 -6.84 19.19
CA LEU A 193 -10.49 -5.57 18.48
C LEU A 193 -10.77 -4.40 19.44
N ASP A 194 -11.64 -4.59 20.42
CA ASP A 194 -11.89 -3.58 21.46
C ASP A 194 -10.66 -3.37 22.34
N GLU A 195 -9.96 -4.45 22.71
CA GLU A 195 -8.67 -4.38 23.41
C GLU A 195 -7.60 -3.64 22.58
N LEU A 196 -7.54 -3.87 21.26
CA LEU A 196 -6.63 -3.17 20.36
C LEU A 196 -6.96 -1.67 20.28
N ARG A 197 -8.24 -1.29 20.15
CA ARG A 197 -8.69 0.11 20.13
C ARG A 197 -8.25 0.84 21.41
N GLU A 198 -8.50 0.24 22.57
CA GLU A 198 -8.10 0.80 23.86
C GLU A 198 -6.58 0.98 23.96
N LEU A 199 -5.81 0.00 23.50
CA LEU A 199 -4.34 0.08 23.49
C LEU A 199 -3.86 1.23 22.60
N ILE A 200 -4.41 1.37 21.39
CA ILE A 200 -4.08 2.44 20.44
C ILE A 200 -4.40 3.81 21.05
N ASP A 201 -5.58 3.98 21.65
CA ASP A 201 -5.97 5.25 22.28
C ASP A 201 -5.02 5.64 23.43
N LYS A 202 -4.65 4.67 24.29
CA LYS A 202 -3.68 4.91 25.35
C LYS A 202 -2.29 5.23 24.83
N ARG A 203 -1.85 4.57 23.74
CA ARG A 203 -0.59 4.88 23.05
C ARG A 203 -0.56 6.30 22.52
N ARG A 204 -1.62 6.73 21.84
CA ARG A 204 -1.80 8.13 21.36
C ARG A 204 -1.77 9.14 22.52
N ALA A 205 -2.32 8.76 23.67
CA ALA A 205 -2.24 9.55 24.90
C ALA A 205 -0.85 9.55 25.57
N GLY A 206 0.17 8.93 24.96
CA GLY A 206 1.56 8.94 25.43
C GLY A 206 1.86 7.94 26.56
N LYS A 207 0.99 6.93 26.77
CA LYS A 207 1.26 5.88 27.77
C LYS A 207 2.47 5.04 27.41
N THR A 208 3.31 4.80 28.41
CA THR A 208 4.50 3.95 28.31
C THR A 208 4.15 2.47 28.29
N ASP A 209 5.07 1.62 27.81
CA ASP A 209 4.93 0.15 27.80
C ASP A 209 4.50 -0.40 29.17
N LYS A 210 5.15 0.09 30.23
CA LYS A 210 4.85 -0.28 31.62
C LYS A 210 3.44 0.10 32.07
N GLU A 211 2.96 1.28 31.69
CA GLU A 211 1.60 1.72 32.02
C GLU A 211 0.51 0.95 31.26
N LEU A 212 0.88 0.38 30.11
CA LEU A 212 0.02 -0.47 29.29
C LEU A 212 0.05 -1.95 29.73
N GLY A 213 0.99 -2.32 30.61
CA GLY A 213 1.19 -3.71 31.03
C GLY A 213 1.80 -4.59 29.94
N LEU A 214 2.60 -4.00 29.05
CA LEU A 214 3.31 -4.67 27.96
C LEU A 214 4.72 -5.10 28.37
#